data_AF-A0A656JWI3-F1
#
_entry.id   AF-A0A656JWI3-F1
#
_cell.length_a   1.000
_cell.length_b   1.000
_cell.length_c   1.000
_cell.angle_alpha   90.00
_cell.angle_beta   90.00
_cell.angle_gamma   90.00
#
_symmetry.space_group_name_H-M   'P 1'
#
loop_
_entity.id
_entity.type
_entity.pdbx_description
1 polymer ?
#
loop_
_entity_poly.entity_id
_entity_poly.type
_entity_poly.pdbx_seq_one_letter_code
_entity_poly.pdbx_strand_id
1 'polypeptide(L)'
;MVQQRYPVLSEAILAGASTQLRNKATTAGNLLQRVRCPYFRDNVSACNKRQPGSGCAAIGGLNRSVHAVLGTSDHCIATHPSDMCVGMAAIGAQVTVQGANGSRDIPFADFHLLP
;
A
#
# COMPACT_ATOMS: atom_id res chain seq x y z
N MET A 1 -16.66 -15.75 11.97
CA MET A 1 -16.17 -16.42 10.74
C MET A 1 -14.79 -15.92 10.30
N VAL A 2 -14.55 -14.61 10.08
CA VAL A 2 -13.21 -14.11 9.68
C VAL A 2 -12.14 -14.37 10.74
N GLN A 3 -12.38 -13.99 12.00
CA GLN A 3 -11.45 -14.22 13.12
C GLN A 3 -11.03 -15.70 13.29
N GLN A 4 -11.90 -16.65 12.94
CA GLN A 4 -11.65 -18.09 13.09
C GLN A 4 -10.96 -18.68 11.86
N ARG A 5 -11.33 -18.25 10.65
CA ARG A 5 -10.84 -18.83 9.39
C ARG A 5 -9.61 -18.11 8.82
N TYR A 6 -9.50 -16.81 9.07
CA TYR A 6 -8.42 -15.94 8.60
C TYR A 6 -7.95 -15.02 9.73
N PRO A 7 -7.44 -15.59 10.85
CA PRO A 7 -7.03 -14.80 12.02
C PRO A 7 -5.99 -13.74 11.66
N VAL A 8 -5.03 -14.06 10.79
CA VAL A 8 -4.01 -13.11 10.31
C VAL A 8 -4.61 -11.85 9.67
N LEU A 9 -5.71 -11.99 8.92
CA LEU A 9 -6.38 -10.85 8.31
C LEU A 9 -7.11 -10.00 9.36
N SER A 10 -7.75 -10.65 10.35
CA SER A 10 -8.41 -9.95 11.44
C SER A 10 -7.42 -9.14 12.27
N GLU A 11 -6.30 -9.75 12.67
CA GLU A 11 -5.25 -9.08 13.45
C GLU A 11 -4.62 -7.92 12.68
N ALA A 12 -4.32 -8.11 11.39
CA ALA A 12 -3.80 -7.05 10.53
C ALA A 12 -4.75 -5.83 10.45
N ILE A 13 -6.05 -6.05 10.38
CA ILE A 13 -7.03 -4.96 10.38
C ILE A 13 -7.05 -4.25 11.74
N LEU A 14 -6.99 -5.00 12.85
CA LEU A 14 -7.09 -4.43 14.20
C LEU A 14 -5.83 -3.67 14.63
N ALA A 15 -4.65 -4.08 14.16
CA ALA A 15 -3.38 -3.41 14.41
C ALA A 15 -3.28 -2.03 13.72
N GLY A 16 -3.95 -1.86 12.58
CA GLY A 16 -3.89 -0.65 11.78
C GLY A 16 -4.90 0.43 12.19
N ALA A 17 -4.45 1.68 12.24
CA ALA A 17 -5.27 2.88 12.42
C ALA A 17 -6.11 2.90 13.73
N SER A 18 -7.05 3.84 13.81
CA SER A 18 -8.00 3.94 14.93
C SER A 18 -9.33 3.28 14.60
N THR A 19 -10.14 2.99 15.62
CA THR A 19 -11.50 2.45 15.46
C THR A 19 -12.37 3.34 14.58
N GLN A 20 -12.27 4.66 14.73
CA GLN A 20 -13.05 5.63 13.93
C GLN A 20 -12.72 5.54 12.45
N LEU A 21 -11.43 5.39 12.12
CA LEU A 21 -10.98 5.22 10.73
C LEU A 21 -11.42 3.85 10.19
N ARG A 22 -11.28 2.77 10.98
CA ARG A 22 -11.72 1.43 10.56
C ARG A 22 -13.22 1.35 10.30
N ASN A 23 -14.03 2.08 11.05
CA ASN A 23 -15.48 2.14 10.83
C ASN A 23 -15.89 2.82 9.51
N LYS A 24 -14.98 3.56 8.86
CA LYS A 24 -15.22 4.23 7.58
C LYS A 24 -14.39 3.66 6.43
N ALA A 25 -13.25 3.04 6.73
CA ALA A 25 -12.41 2.40 5.75
C ALA A 25 -13.15 1.23 5.08
N THR A 26 -12.88 1.04 3.79
CA THR A 26 -13.41 -0.09 3.01
C THR A 26 -12.25 -0.96 2.55
N THR A 27 -12.53 -2.20 2.17
CA THR A 27 -11.51 -3.13 1.68
C THR A 27 -10.75 -2.55 0.49
N ALA A 28 -11.46 -2.11 -0.56
CA ALA A 28 -10.84 -1.52 -1.74
C ALA A 28 -10.12 -0.19 -1.45
N GLY A 29 -10.68 0.65 -0.57
CA GLY A 29 -10.04 1.91 -0.16
C GLY A 29 -8.74 1.68 0.62
N ASN A 30 -8.67 0.63 1.43
CA ASN A 30 -7.46 0.25 2.15
C ASN A 30 -6.38 -0.30 1.19
N LEU A 31 -6.77 -1.10 0.19
CA LEU A 31 -5.88 -1.59 -0.89
C LEU A 31 -5.23 -0.44 -1.68
N LEU A 32 -5.99 0.63 -1.93
CA LEU A 32 -5.59 1.77 -2.78
C LEU A 32 -5.03 2.97 -2.00
N GLN A 33 -4.75 2.80 -0.70
CA GLN A 33 -4.21 3.91 0.09
C GLN A 33 -2.79 4.28 -0.40
N ARG A 34 -2.49 5.58 -0.43
CA ARG A 34 -1.18 6.07 -0.89
C ARG A 34 -0.13 6.02 0.22
N VAL A 35 1.14 6.03 -0.19
CA VAL A 35 2.33 6.00 0.67
C VAL A 35 2.37 7.12 1.71
N ARG A 36 3.06 6.88 2.82
CA ARG A 36 3.22 7.85 3.93
C ARG A 36 4.55 8.63 3.89
N CYS A 37 5.35 8.46 2.83
CA CYS A 37 6.58 9.21 2.59
C CYS A 37 6.35 10.73 2.79
N PRO A 38 7.12 11.42 3.66
CA PRO A 38 6.92 12.84 3.93
C PRO A 38 7.15 13.70 2.69
N TYR A 39 8.18 13.39 1.90
CA TYR A 39 8.49 14.05 0.63
C TYR A 39 7.40 13.89 -0.44
N PHE A 40 6.64 12.80 -0.39
CA PHE A 40 5.48 12.62 -1.26
C PHE A 40 4.32 13.55 -0.84
N ARG A 41 4.15 13.79 0.47
CA ARG A 41 3.00 14.49 1.07
C ARG A 41 3.19 15.99 1.23
N ASP A 42 4.43 16.49 1.24
CA ASP A 42 4.72 17.91 1.46
C ASP A 42 4.43 18.80 0.24
N ASN A 43 4.24 18.22 -0.95
CA ASN A 43 4.05 18.91 -2.22
C ASN A 43 5.20 19.84 -2.67
N VAL A 44 6.33 19.86 -1.97
CA VAL A 44 7.47 20.74 -2.27
C VAL A 44 8.68 19.94 -2.74
N SER A 45 8.94 18.79 -2.11
CA SER A 45 10.17 18.03 -2.35
C SER A 45 10.14 17.23 -3.65
N ALA A 46 11.29 17.07 -4.31
CA ALA A 46 11.43 16.19 -5.48
C ALA A 46 10.85 14.79 -5.24
N CYS A 47 9.90 14.34 -6.09
CA CYS A 47 9.22 13.07 -5.89
C CYS A 47 8.68 12.49 -7.22
N ASN A 48 9.37 11.49 -7.77
CA ASN A 48 8.96 10.78 -9.00
C ASN A 48 7.55 10.19 -8.93
N LYS A 49 7.10 9.75 -7.74
CA LYS A 49 5.75 9.21 -7.53
C LYS A 49 4.65 10.29 -7.62
N ARG A 50 5.00 11.57 -7.46
CA ARG A 50 4.10 12.72 -7.62
C ARG A 50 4.26 13.38 -8.99
N GLN A 51 5.51 13.60 -9.43
CA GLN A 51 5.86 14.19 -10.71
C GLN A 51 7.00 13.36 -11.34
N PRO A 52 6.72 12.52 -12.36
CA PRO A 52 7.73 11.70 -13.01
C PRO A 52 8.93 12.53 -13.50
N GLY A 53 10.14 12.04 -13.26
CA GLY A 53 11.39 12.69 -13.65
C GLY A 53 11.89 13.78 -12.68
N SER A 54 11.12 14.15 -11.65
CA SER A 54 11.56 15.16 -10.66
C SER A 54 12.62 14.68 -9.68
N GLY A 55 12.89 13.37 -9.61
CA GLY A 55 13.83 12.75 -8.66
C GLY A 55 13.16 12.23 -7.38
N CYS A 56 13.93 11.68 -6.45
CA CYS A 56 13.43 11.16 -5.17
C CYS A 56 14.20 11.74 -3.99
N ALA A 57 13.63 12.75 -3.32
CA ALA A 57 14.24 13.40 -2.16
C ALA A 57 14.45 12.47 -0.94
N ALA A 58 13.81 11.29 -0.92
CA ALA A 58 14.04 10.29 0.11
C ALA A 58 15.38 9.57 -0.06
N ILE A 59 15.90 9.46 -1.29
CA ILE A 59 17.20 8.85 -1.57
C ILE A 59 18.27 9.87 -1.19
N GLY A 60 19.14 9.51 -0.24
CA GLY A 60 20.10 10.45 0.37
C GLY A 60 19.49 11.40 1.42
N GLY A 61 18.17 11.38 1.61
CA GLY A 61 17.46 12.16 2.62
C GLY A 61 17.10 11.38 3.88
N LEU A 62 16.07 11.85 4.61
CA LEU A 62 15.51 11.16 5.77
C LEU A 62 14.67 9.96 5.35
N ASN A 63 15.28 8.78 5.36
CA ASN A 63 14.64 7.55 4.88
C ASN A 63 14.21 6.56 5.98
N ARG A 64 14.54 6.80 7.25
CA ARG A 64 14.42 5.80 8.33
C ARG A 64 13.01 5.24 8.59
N SER A 65 11.96 6.07 8.55
CA SER A 65 10.68 5.69 9.18
C SER A 65 9.68 4.96 8.28
N VAL A 66 9.67 5.24 6.97
CA VAL A 66 8.56 4.83 6.07
C VAL A 66 9.02 4.45 4.65
N HIS A 67 10.29 4.08 4.50
CA HIS A 67 10.88 3.71 3.22
C HIS A 67 11.35 2.25 3.23
N ALA A 68 11.37 1.67 2.05
CA ALA A 68 11.57 0.25 1.83
C ALA A 68 13.06 -0.07 1.73
N VAL A 69 13.40 -1.30 2.13
CA VAL A 69 14.72 -1.91 1.97
C VAL A 69 14.72 -3.02 0.90
N LEU A 70 13.54 -3.43 0.42
CA LEU A 70 13.33 -4.45 -0.60
C LEU A 70 12.33 -3.94 -1.63
N GLY A 71 12.46 -4.41 -2.88
CA GLY A 71 11.53 -4.03 -3.96
C GLY A 71 11.58 -2.54 -4.29
N THR A 72 12.76 -1.94 -4.19
CA THR A 72 12.99 -0.52 -4.49
C THR A 72 13.56 -0.31 -5.89
N SER A 73 13.60 0.94 -6.33
CA SER A 73 14.33 1.37 -7.53
C SER A 73 15.03 2.71 -7.29
N ASP A 74 15.86 3.12 -8.25
CA ASP A 74 16.48 4.46 -8.27
C ASP A 74 15.44 5.59 -8.38
N HIS A 75 14.19 5.25 -8.73
CA HIS A 75 13.12 6.22 -8.86
C HIS A 75 12.29 6.39 -7.59
N CYS A 76 12.14 5.35 -6.76
CA CYS A 76 11.38 5.46 -5.53
C CYS A 76 11.68 4.34 -4.52
N ILE A 77 11.76 4.73 -3.25
CA ILE A 77 11.96 3.82 -2.11
C ILE A 77 10.77 3.83 -1.13
N ALA A 78 9.56 4.21 -1.55
CA ALA A 78 8.43 4.35 -0.63
C ALA A 78 7.70 3.02 -0.34
N THR A 79 7.39 2.75 0.94
CA THR A 79 6.66 1.54 1.36
C THR A 79 5.15 1.69 1.23
N HIS A 80 4.44 0.61 0.87
CA HIS A 80 2.98 0.54 0.96
C HIS A 80 2.56 0.40 2.45
N PRO A 81 1.70 1.28 2.99
CA PRO A 81 1.52 1.39 4.44
C PRO A 81 0.41 0.50 5.04
N SER A 82 -0.15 -0.43 4.27
CA SER A 82 -1.32 -1.22 4.69
C SER A 82 -0.93 -2.51 5.39
N ASP A 83 -1.29 -2.63 6.67
CA ASP A 83 -1.24 -3.90 7.40
C ASP A 83 -2.17 -4.95 6.77
N MET A 84 -3.38 -4.54 6.37
CA MET A 84 -4.36 -5.44 5.74
C MET A 84 -3.83 -6.06 4.44
N CYS A 85 -3.05 -5.31 3.64
CA CYS A 85 -2.45 -5.85 2.41
C CYS A 85 -1.43 -6.96 2.71
N VAL A 86 -0.69 -6.87 3.82
CA VAL A 86 0.20 -7.95 4.26
C VAL A 86 -0.62 -9.20 4.60
N GLY A 87 -1.73 -9.04 5.33
CA GLY A 87 -2.66 -10.13 5.62
C GLY A 87 -3.27 -10.76 4.37
N MET A 88 -3.71 -9.95 3.40
CA MET A 88 -4.28 -10.41 2.13
C MET A 88 -3.27 -11.18 1.26
N ALA A 89 -2.03 -10.70 1.20
CA ALA A 89 -0.96 -11.40 0.50
C ALA A 89 -0.67 -12.77 1.13
N ALA A 90 -0.58 -12.81 2.47
CA ALA A 90 -0.27 -14.04 3.21
C ALA A 90 -1.32 -15.15 3.03
N ILE A 91 -2.60 -14.79 2.88
CA ILE A 91 -3.69 -15.75 2.67
C ILE A 91 -3.94 -16.09 1.19
N GLY A 92 -3.14 -15.55 0.27
CA GLY A 92 -3.30 -15.80 -1.17
C GLY A 92 -4.61 -15.22 -1.74
N ALA A 93 -5.00 -14.02 -1.31
CA ALA A 93 -6.23 -13.38 -1.78
C ALA A 93 -6.22 -13.10 -3.30
N GLN A 94 -7.41 -12.80 -3.83
CA GLN A 94 -7.59 -12.31 -5.20
C GLN A 94 -8.36 -10.98 -5.16
N VAL A 95 -8.00 -10.07 -6.08
CA VAL A 95 -8.66 -8.78 -6.27
C VAL A 95 -9.51 -8.85 -7.52
N THR A 96 -10.83 -8.83 -7.35
CA THR A 96 -11.78 -8.67 -8.46
C THR A 96 -11.91 -7.20 -8.81
N VAL A 97 -11.68 -6.87 -10.08
CA VAL A 97 -11.84 -5.51 -10.62
C VAL A 97 -12.83 -5.51 -11.78
N GLN A 98 -13.61 -4.44 -11.90
CA GLN A 98 -14.53 -4.21 -13.00
C GLN A 98 -14.06 -3.00 -13.82
N GLY A 99 -14.01 -3.15 -15.15
CA GLY A 99 -13.67 -2.08 -16.07
C GLY A 99 -14.48 -2.14 -17.37
N ALA A 100 -14.07 -1.36 -18.37
CA ALA A 100 -14.77 -1.27 -19.66
C ALA A 100 -14.90 -2.63 -20.39
N ASN A 101 -13.97 -3.55 -20.14
CA ASN A 101 -13.94 -4.88 -20.76
C ASN A 101 -14.52 -5.99 -19.86
N GLY A 102 -15.30 -5.63 -18.83
CA GLY A 102 -15.88 -6.56 -17.88
C GLY A 102 -15.05 -6.78 -16.61
N SER A 103 -15.36 -7.87 -15.90
CA SER A 103 -14.71 -8.24 -14.63
C SER A 103 -13.53 -9.16 -14.85
N ARG A 104 -12.48 -8.99 -14.04
CA ARG A 104 -11.33 -9.90 -13.97
C ARG A 104 -10.83 -10.03 -12.55
N ASP A 105 -10.22 -11.17 -12.26
CA ASP A 105 -9.54 -11.43 -10.99
C ASP A 105 -8.03 -11.28 -11.16
N ILE A 106 -7.38 -10.67 -10.18
CA ILE A 106 -5.94 -10.43 -10.14
C ILE A 106 -5.42 -11.09 -8.86
N PRO A 107 -4.45 -12.03 -8.93
CA PRO A 107 -3.79 -12.55 -7.73
C PRO A 107 -3.22 -11.39 -6.91
N PHE A 108 -3.38 -11.42 -5.58
CA PHE A 108 -3.01 -10.26 -4.76
C PHE A 108 -1.52 -9.90 -4.88
N ALA A 109 -0.65 -10.91 -5.07
CA ALA A 109 0.78 -10.73 -5.29
C ALA A 109 1.12 -9.91 -6.56
N ASP A 110 0.21 -9.87 -7.53
CA ASP A 110 0.41 -9.18 -8.81
C ASP A 110 -0.32 -7.83 -8.87
N PHE A 111 -1.08 -7.48 -7.82
CA PHE A 111 -1.92 -6.27 -7.84
C PHE A 111 -1.13 -4.97 -7.64
N HIS A 112 -0.16 -4.97 -6.72
CA HIS A 112 0.71 -3.81 -6.48
C HIS A 112 2.02 -3.96 -7.26
N LEU A 113 2.30 -2.99 -8.13
CA LEU A 113 3.51 -3.00 -8.96
C LEU A 113 4.74 -2.47 -8.21
N LEU A 114 5.91 -3.03 -8.55
CA LEU A 114 7.20 -2.48 -8.12
C LEU A 114 7.43 -1.08 -8.73
N PRO A 115 8.11 -0.18 -8.01
CA PRO A 115 8.21 1.23 -8.37
C PRO A 115 9.38 1.59 -9.28
#